data_AF-A0A2Z6LRY6-F1
#
_entry.id   AF-A0A2Z6LRY6-F1
#
_cell.length_a   1.000
_cell.length_b   1.000
_cell.length_c   1.000
_cell.angle_alpha   90.00
_cell.angle_beta   90.00
_cell.angle_gamma   90.00
#
_symmetry.space_group_name_H-M   'P 1'
#
loop_
_entity.id
_entity.type
_entity.pdbx_description
1 polymer ?
#
loop_
_entity_poly.entity_id
_entity_poly.type
_entity_poly.pdbx_seq_one_letter_code
_entity_poly.pdbx_strand_id
1 'polypeptide(L)'
;MGGEKTKRVVFVTVGTTCFDALVKAVDSETLQKELLAKGYTHLLIQMGRGSYLPTKSEGDCTLAVDYFTFSSSIADHIKSASLIISHAGSGSIFETLQLGKPLIVVVNEDLMDNHQSELGEELANRKHLYCASPQTLLQTIVDMDLNALVSYSP
;
A
#
# COMPACT_ATOMS: atom_id res chain seq x y z
N MET A 1 17.45 -0.74 -27.65
CA MET A 1 17.63 0.06 -26.42
C MET A 1 16.79 -0.60 -25.35
N GLY A 2 17.44 -1.37 -24.47
CA GLY A 2 16.75 -2.13 -23.43
C GLY A 2 16.25 -1.19 -22.36
N GLY A 3 14.93 -1.03 -22.27
CA GLY A 3 14.32 -0.37 -21.13
C GLY A 3 14.67 -1.18 -19.90
N GLU A 4 15.48 -0.61 -19.02
CA GLU A 4 15.60 -1.08 -17.65
C GLU A 4 14.18 -1.21 -17.11
N LYS A 5 13.69 -2.45 -16.96
CA LYS A 5 12.40 -2.71 -16.31
C LYS A 5 12.60 -2.28 -14.85
N THR A 6 12.43 -0.99 -14.55
CA THR A 6 12.37 -0.49 -13.18
C THR A 6 11.29 -1.30 -12.49
N LYS A 7 11.70 -2.21 -11.60
CA LYS A 7 10.77 -3.04 -10.82
C LYS A 7 9.91 -2.10 -10.01
N ARG A 8 8.69 -1.85 -10.49
CA ARG A 8 7.69 -1.08 -9.74
C ARG A 8 7.02 -2.03 -8.76
N VAL A 9 7.47 -1.93 -7.52
CA VAL A 9 6.99 -2.71 -6.39
C VAL A 9 5.97 -1.88 -5.61
N VAL A 10 4.80 -2.46 -5.38
CA VAL A 10 3.78 -1.93 -4.47
C VAL A 10 3.92 -2.67 -3.14
N PHE A 11 4.08 -1.93 -2.06
CA PHE A 11 4.21 -2.48 -0.72
C PHE A 11 2.94 -2.19 0.08
N VAL A 12 2.18 -3.23 0.41
CA VAL A 12 0.98 -3.16 1.23
C VAL A 12 1.35 -3.58 2.65
N THR A 13 0.93 -2.84 3.68
CA THR A 13 1.11 -3.22 5.07
C THR A 13 -0.15 -2.98 5.89
N VAL A 14 -0.64 -4.04 6.54
CA VAL A 14 -1.77 -3.93 7.47
C VAL A 14 -1.32 -3.65 8.90
N GLY A 15 -0.01 -3.56 9.15
CA GLY A 15 0.55 -3.40 10.49
C GLY A 15 0.28 -4.61 11.39
N THR A 16 0.00 -4.35 12.68
CA THR A 16 -0.31 -5.39 13.68
C THR A 16 -1.80 -5.72 13.79
N THR A 17 -2.66 -5.01 13.08
CA THR A 17 -4.12 -5.23 13.13
C THR A 17 -4.53 -6.40 12.24
N CYS A 18 -5.69 -6.99 12.55
CA CYS A 18 -6.30 -8.00 11.70
C CYS A 18 -7.16 -7.28 10.66
N PHE A 19 -6.70 -7.23 9.41
CA PHE A 19 -7.42 -6.55 8.34
C PHE A 19 -7.52 -7.40 7.07
N ASP A 20 -8.23 -8.52 7.19
CA ASP A 20 -8.45 -9.46 6.09
C ASP A 20 -9.21 -8.81 4.91
N ALA A 21 -10.05 -7.80 5.18
CA ALA A 21 -10.79 -7.07 4.14
C ALA A 21 -9.87 -6.34 3.17
N LEU A 22 -8.81 -5.69 3.68
CA LEU A 22 -7.82 -5.03 2.81
C LEU A 22 -7.02 -6.06 2.03
N VAL A 23 -6.60 -7.16 2.66
CA VAL A 23 -5.86 -8.21 1.96
C VAL A 23 -6.69 -8.80 0.81
N LYS A 24 -7.98 -9.07 1.04
CA LYS A 24 -8.92 -9.49 -0.02
C LYS A 24 -9.09 -8.44 -1.11
N ALA A 25 -9.15 -7.17 -0.75
CA ALA A 25 -9.26 -6.09 -1.71
C ALA A 25 -8.03 -6.04 -2.63
N VAL A 26 -6.81 -6.07 -2.06
CA VAL A 26 -5.55 -6.04 -2.84
C VAL A 26 -5.30 -7.33 -3.63
N ASP A 27 -5.77 -8.47 -3.13
CA ASP A 27 -5.70 -9.76 -3.83
C ASP A 27 -6.71 -9.85 -4.99
N SER A 28 -7.70 -8.95 -5.07
CA SER A 28 -8.71 -8.96 -6.12
C SER A 28 -8.09 -8.83 -7.52
N GLU A 29 -8.56 -9.67 -8.46
CA GLU A 29 -8.13 -9.64 -9.86
C GLU A 29 -8.26 -8.25 -10.50
N THR A 30 -9.29 -7.49 -10.12
CA THR A 30 -9.52 -6.14 -10.63
C THR A 30 -8.34 -5.24 -10.25
N LEU A 31 -7.87 -5.30 -9.00
CA LEU A 31 -6.73 -4.50 -8.56
C LEU A 31 -5.44 -4.96 -9.22
N GLN A 32 -5.24 -6.27 -9.33
CA GLN A 32 -4.05 -6.80 -9.99
C GLN A 32 -3.97 -6.35 -11.45
N LYS A 33 -5.10 -6.34 -12.18
CA LYS A 33 -5.18 -5.86 -13.56
C LYS A 33 -4.88 -4.37 -13.67
N GLU A 34 -5.45 -3.54 -12.79
CA GLU A 34 -5.18 -2.09 -12.78
C GLU A 34 -3.72 -1.77 -12.45
N LEU A 35 -3.15 -2.48 -11.48
CA LEU A 35 -1.73 -2.37 -11.14
C LEU A 35 -0.84 -2.78 -12.32
N LEU A 36 -1.16 -3.88 -12.99
CA LEU A 36 -0.46 -4.32 -14.19
C LEU A 36 -0.57 -3.28 -15.32
N ALA A 37 -1.76 -2.70 -15.52
CA ALA A 37 -2.02 -1.66 -16.52
C ALA A 37 -1.24 -0.36 -16.24
N LYS A 38 -1.04 -0.01 -14.96
CA LYS A 38 -0.16 1.09 -14.53
C LYS A 38 1.34 0.74 -14.63
N GLY A 39 1.68 -0.50 -14.99
CA GLY A 39 3.05 -0.99 -15.14
C GLY A 39 3.71 -1.43 -13.84
N TYR A 40 2.93 -1.72 -12.79
CA TYR A 40 3.45 -2.39 -11.60
C TYR A 40 3.69 -3.87 -11.92
N THR A 41 4.76 -4.41 -11.34
CA THR A 41 5.22 -5.77 -11.63
C THR A 41 5.19 -6.66 -10.40
N HIS A 42 5.32 -6.07 -9.22
CA HIS A 42 5.38 -6.80 -7.96
C HIS A 42 4.46 -6.13 -6.92
N LEU A 43 3.78 -6.96 -6.14
CA LEU A 43 2.94 -6.61 -5.02
C LEU A 43 3.44 -7.38 -3.81
N LEU A 44 3.92 -6.65 -2.79
CA LEU A 44 4.36 -7.21 -1.52
C LEU A 44 3.31 -6.89 -0.47
N ILE A 45 2.75 -7.88 0.19
CA ILE A 45 1.71 -7.72 1.20
C ILE A 45 2.27 -8.16 2.56
N GLN A 46 2.44 -7.20 3.46
CA GLN A 46 2.72 -7.45 4.86
C GLN A 46 1.41 -7.63 5.63
N MET A 47 1.25 -8.80 6.21
CA MET A 47 0.08 -9.17 7.03
C MET A 47 0.47 -9.27 8.50
N GLY A 48 -0.38 -8.76 9.38
CA GLY A 48 -0.17 -8.85 10.83
C GLY A 48 -0.64 -10.19 11.40
N ARG A 49 -1.56 -10.12 12.36
CA ARG A 49 -2.23 -11.29 12.97
C ARG A 49 -3.42 -11.82 12.15
N GLY A 50 -3.60 -11.33 10.92
CA GLY A 50 -4.66 -11.80 10.03
C GLY A 50 -4.53 -13.28 9.70
N SER A 51 -5.66 -13.93 9.45
CA SER A 51 -5.71 -15.36 9.10
C SER A 51 -5.84 -15.59 7.59
N TYR A 52 -6.19 -14.56 6.83
CA TYR A 52 -6.32 -14.64 5.39
C TYR A 52 -4.95 -14.58 4.71
N LEU A 53 -4.67 -15.54 3.84
CA LEU A 53 -3.45 -15.62 3.03
C LEU A 53 -3.83 -15.35 1.58
N PRO A 54 -3.29 -14.30 0.94
CA PRO A 54 -3.54 -14.02 -0.47
C PRO A 54 -2.88 -15.09 -1.33
N THR A 55 -3.29 -15.17 -2.60
CA THR A 55 -2.75 -16.21 -3.49
C THR A 55 -1.39 -15.75 -4.00
N LYS A 56 -0.31 -16.42 -3.57
CA LYS A 56 1.02 -16.14 -4.13
C LYS A 56 1.01 -16.42 -5.62
N SER A 57 1.53 -15.48 -6.39
CA SER A 57 1.65 -15.63 -7.84
C SER A 57 3.05 -15.21 -8.24
N GLU A 58 3.82 -16.12 -8.83
CA GLU A 58 5.09 -15.78 -9.47
C GLU A 58 4.78 -15.53 -10.95
N GLY A 59 4.36 -14.30 -11.24
CA GLY A 59 3.82 -13.96 -12.55
C GLY A 59 4.89 -13.82 -13.63
N ASP A 60 4.88 -14.73 -14.62
CA ASP A 60 5.52 -14.53 -15.93
C ASP A 60 4.63 -13.66 -16.85
N CYS A 61 3.30 -13.75 -16.68
CA CYS A 61 2.26 -12.98 -17.40
C CYS A 61 1.27 -12.20 -16.51
N THR A 62 1.42 -12.26 -15.18
CA THR A 62 0.54 -11.61 -14.19
C THR A 62 1.37 -10.83 -13.17
N LEU A 63 0.71 -10.04 -12.30
CA LEU A 63 1.40 -9.32 -11.23
C LEU A 63 2.03 -10.33 -10.26
N ALA A 64 3.31 -10.17 -9.92
CA ALA A 64 3.94 -11.03 -8.93
C ALA A 64 3.42 -10.64 -7.54
N VAL A 65 2.76 -11.57 -6.84
CA VAL A 65 2.16 -11.34 -5.52
C VAL A 65 2.93 -12.14 -4.49
N ASP A 66 3.56 -11.41 -3.58
CA ASP A 66 4.28 -11.94 -2.43
C ASP A 66 3.65 -11.44 -1.14
N TYR A 67 3.71 -12.27 -0.10
CA TYR A 67 3.29 -11.86 1.24
C TYR A 67 4.20 -12.40 2.32
N PHE A 68 4.27 -11.67 3.43
CA PHE A 68 5.01 -12.05 4.63
C PHE A 68 4.31 -11.50 5.87
N THR A 69 4.63 -12.05 7.05
CA THR A 69 3.99 -11.63 8.30
C THR A 69 4.76 -10.51 9.00
N PHE A 70 5.86 -10.86 9.66
CA PHE A 70 6.79 -9.91 10.27
C PHE A 70 8.10 -9.90 9.50
N SER A 71 8.56 -8.71 9.13
CA SER A 71 9.92 -8.49 8.62
C SER A 71 10.60 -7.42 9.46
N SER A 72 11.86 -7.65 9.81
CA SER A 72 12.70 -6.65 10.50
C SER A 72 13.17 -5.54 9.56
N SER A 73 12.93 -5.66 8.25
CA SER A 73 13.49 -4.78 7.21
C SER A 73 12.42 -4.02 6.42
N ILE A 74 11.27 -3.72 7.02
CA ILE A 74 10.16 -2.98 6.37
C ILE A 74 10.66 -1.68 5.72
N ALA A 75 11.55 -0.95 6.39
CA ALA A 75 12.17 0.28 5.86
C ALA A 75 12.86 0.08 4.50
N ASP A 76 13.55 -1.04 4.29
CA ASP A 76 14.24 -1.34 3.03
C ASP A 76 13.23 -1.65 1.92
N HIS A 77 12.14 -2.36 2.26
CA HIS A 77 11.02 -2.61 1.36
C HIS A 77 10.31 -1.31 0.96
N ILE A 78 10.04 -0.41 1.92
CA ILE A 78 9.45 0.91 1.67
C ILE A 78 10.37 1.75 0.77
N LYS A 79 11.68 1.71 1.03
CA LYS A 79 12.67 2.45 0.23
C LYS A 79 12.73 1.94 -1.21
N SER A 80 12.71 0.62 -1.41
CA SER A 80 12.68 -0.01 -2.73
C SER A 80 11.30 0.06 -3.40
N ALA A 81 10.23 0.27 -2.64
CA ALA A 81 8.89 0.40 -3.17
C ALA A 81 8.71 1.71 -3.94
N SER A 82 7.91 1.60 -5.00
CA SER A 82 7.44 2.75 -5.77
C SER A 82 6.15 3.33 -5.19
N LEU A 83 5.36 2.50 -4.51
CA LEU A 83 4.11 2.86 -3.87
C LEU A 83 3.96 2.09 -2.57
N ILE A 84 3.51 2.79 -1.52
CA ILE A 84 3.21 2.18 -0.23
C ILE A 84 1.72 2.31 0.04
N ILE A 85 1.09 1.23 0.46
CA ILE A 85 -0.29 1.17 0.90
C ILE A 85 -0.26 0.69 2.35
N SER A 86 -0.53 1.55 3.32
CA SER A 86 -0.62 1.14 4.71
C SER A 86 -2.07 1.18 5.17
N HIS A 87 -2.45 0.27 6.05
CA HIS A 87 -3.51 0.58 7.01
C HIS A 87 -3.13 1.83 7.80
N ALA A 88 -4.08 2.55 8.38
CA ALA A 88 -3.90 3.77 9.17
C ALA A 88 -3.03 3.62 10.46
N GLY A 89 -2.13 2.63 10.50
CA GLY A 89 -1.12 2.48 11.52
C GLY A 89 -0.08 3.60 11.45
N SER A 90 0.06 4.32 12.56
CA SER A 90 0.99 5.44 12.72
C SER A 90 2.45 5.09 12.38
N GLY A 91 2.93 3.90 12.75
CA GLY A 91 4.32 3.49 12.52
C GLY A 91 4.72 3.51 11.04
N SER A 92 3.94 2.85 10.18
CA SER A 92 4.21 2.79 8.74
C SER A 92 4.06 4.16 8.07
N ILE A 93 3.12 4.98 8.55
CA ILE A 93 2.91 6.34 8.06
C ILE A 93 4.16 7.19 8.30
N PHE A 94 4.65 7.25 9.54
CA PHE A 94 5.83 8.05 9.87
C PHE A 94 7.09 7.58 9.13
N GLU A 95 7.28 6.27 8.99
CA GLU A 95 8.43 5.71 8.28
C GLU A 95 8.41 6.08 6.79
N THR A 96 7.23 6.05 6.16
CA THR A 96 7.06 6.43 4.75
C THR A 96 7.20 7.93 4.54
N LEU A 97 6.63 8.75 5.44
CA LEU A 97 6.76 10.21 5.42
C LEU A 97 8.22 10.64 5.58
N GLN A 98 8.98 9.98 6.47
CA GLN A 98 10.41 10.24 6.66
C GLN A 98 11.23 9.94 5.40
N LEU A 99 10.82 8.96 4.60
CA LEU A 99 11.43 8.62 3.32
C LEU A 99 10.92 9.47 2.15
N GLY A 100 9.93 10.34 2.37
CA GLY A 100 9.33 11.21 1.35
C GLY A 100 8.64 10.44 0.23
N LYS A 101 8.14 9.22 0.53
CA LYS A 101 7.58 8.30 -0.46
C LYS A 101 6.05 8.43 -0.54
N PRO A 102 5.47 8.09 -1.70
CA PRO A 102 4.02 8.15 -1.89
C PRO A 102 3.32 7.07 -1.05
N LEU A 103 2.36 7.51 -0.24
CA LEU A 103 1.64 6.67 0.71
C LEU A 103 0.12 6.74 0.46
N ILE A 104 -0.52 5.58 0.45
CA ILE A 104 -1.97 5.43 0.51
C ILE A 104 -2.32 4.83 1.87
N VAL A 105 -3.11 5.55 2.65
CA VAL A 105 -3.69 5.06 3.89
C VAL A 105 -5.05 4.45 3.59
N VAL A 106 -5.21 3.18 3.94
CA VAL A 106 -6.52 2.53 3.94
C VAL A 106 -7.10 2.55 5.34
N VAL A 107 -8.20 3.28 5.50
CA VAL A 107 -8.95 3.32 6.75
C VAL A 107 -9.91 2.14 6.79
N ASN A 108 -10.07 1.57 7.98
CA ASN A 108 -11.12 0.59 8.21
C ASN A 108 -12.34 1.29 8.80
N GLU A 109 -13.41 1.38 8.03
CA GLU A 109 -14.68 1.96 8.51
C GLU A 109 -15.39 1.03 9.51
N ASP A 110 -15.06 -0.26 9.53
CA ASP A 110 -15.62 -1.26 10.45
C ASP A 110 -14.92 -1.29 11.82
N LEU A 111 -13.65 -0.91 11.90
CA LEU A 111 -12.93 -0.82 13.18
C LEU A 111 -13.07 0.59 13.71
N MET A 112 -13.76 0.71 14.84
CA MET A 112 -14.09 1.92 15.61
C MET A 112 -12.86 2.63 16.23
N ASP A 113 -11.68 2.50 15.61
CA ASP A 113 -10.42 3.12 16.02
C ASP A 113 -10.24 4.46 15.30
N ASN A 114 -11.10 5.42 15.66
CA ASN A 114 -11.14 6.77 15.07
C ASN A 114 -9.79 7.49 15.12
N HIS A 115 -8.93 7.17 16.09
CA HIS A 115 -7.61 7.78 16.25
C HIS A 115 -6.70 7.57 15.04
N GLN A 116 -6.82 6.43 14.36
CA GLN A 116 -5.96 6.15 13.20
C GLN A 116 -6.48 6.82 11.94
N SER A 117 -7.81 6.81 11.75
CA SER A 117 -8.47 7.52 10.65
C SER A 117 -8.21 9.02 10.72
N GLU A 118 -8.26 9.63 11.92
CA GLU A 118 -8.01 11.06 12.11
C GLU A 118 -6.59 11.48 11.67
N LEU A 119 -5.58 10.67 12.00
CA LEU A 119 -4.20 10.90 11.52
C LEU A 119 -4.11 10.79 9.99
N GLY A 120 -4.75 9.79 9.40
CA GLY A 120 -4.80 9.62 7.96
C GLY A 120 -5.49 10.80 7.26
N GLU A 121 -6.61 11.27 7.82
CA GLU A 121 -7.39 12.40 7.29
C GLU A 121 -6.60 13.72 7.36
N GLU A 122 -5.97 14.02 8.49
CA GLU A 122 -5.15 15.22 8.65
C GLU A 122 -3.98 15.27 7.65
N LEU A 123 -3.32 14.14 7.44
CA LEU A 123 -2.21 14.04 6.48
C LEU A 123 -2.70 14.07 5.02
N ALA A 124 -3.87 13.50 4.74
CA ALA A 124 -4.53 13.61 3.44
C ALA A 124 -4.93 15.05 3.13
N ASN A 125 -5.45 15.78 4.11
CA ASN A 125 -5.82 17.20 3.99
C ASN A 125 -4.58 18.08 3.69
N ARG A 126 -3.43 17.72 4.26
CA ARG A 126 -2.13 18.35 3.96
C ARG A 126 -1.52 17.87 2.63
N LYS A 127 -2.18 16.99 1.88
CA LYS A 127 -1.73 16.41 0.60
C LYS A 127 -0.40 15.64 0.72
N HIS A 128 -0.12 15.07 1.88
CA HIS A 128 1.05 14.24 2.11
C HIS A 128 0.79 12.76 1.79
N LEU A 129 -0.47 12.31 1.82
CA LEU A 129 -0.87 10.95 1.52
C LEU A 129 -2.30 10.90 0.95
N TYR A 130 -2.71 9.76 0.41
CA TYR A 130 -4.09 9.52 -0.01
C TYR A 130 -4.83 8.65 1.01
N CYS A 131 -6.04 9.02 1.40
CA CYS A 131 -6.92 8.18 2.21
C CYS A 131 -7.92 7.43 1.31
N ALA A 132 -8.06 6.12 1.52
CA ALA A 132 -9.01 5.28 0.79
C ALA A 132 -9.67 4.25 1.73
N SER A 133 -10.79 3.70 1.31
CA SER A 133 -11.41 2.51 1.94
C SER A 133 -11.07 1.27 1.10
N PRO A 134 -11.22 0.03 1.61
CA PRO A 134 -10.99 -1.19 0.84
C PRO A 134 -11.76 -1.24 -0.49
N GLN A 135 -12.95 -0.64 -0.52
CA GLN A 135 -13.81 -0.54 -1.70
C GLN A 135 -13.33 0.55 -2.68
N THR A 136 -12.89 1.69 -2.14
CA THR A 136 -12.45 2.86 -2.91
C THR A 136 -10.99 2.74 -3.37
N LEU A 137 -10.22 1.80 -2.82
CA LEU A 137 -8.81 1.59 -3.11
C LEU A 137 -8.53 1.41 -4.61
N LEU A 138 -9.43 0.73 -5.33
CA LEU A 138 -9.40 0.62 -6.78
C LEU A 138 -9.40 2.01 -7.44
N GLN A 139 -10.40 2.82 -7.11
CA GLN A 139 -10.56 4.16 -7.66
C GLN A 139 -9.37 5.04 -7.30
N THR A 140 -8.87 4.95 -6.06
CA THR A 140 -7.69 5.69 -5.62
C THR A 140 -6.46 5.29 -6.42
N ILE A 141 -6.22 4.00 -6.68
CA ILE A 141 -5.07 3.56 -7.50
C ILE A 141 -5.19 4.04 -8.96
N VAL A 142 -6.42 4.12 -9.48
CA VAL A 142 -6.69 4.66 -10.82
C VAL A 142 -6.42 6.17 -10.87
N ASP A 143 -6.93 6.92 -9.90
CA ASP A 143 -6.82 8.38 -9.81
C ASP A 143 -5.45 8.86 -9.31
N MET A 144 -4.71 8.01 -8.61
CA MET A 144 -3.45 8.38 -7.96
C MET A 144 -2.44 8.93 -8.98
N ASP A 145 -2.01 10.15 -8.70
CA ASP A 145 -0.88 10.80 -9.35
C ASP A 145 0.29 10.91 -8.36
N LEU A 146 1.38 10.19 -8.65
CA LEU A 146 2.55 10.13 -7.78
C LEU A 146 3.31 11.47 -7.72
N ASN A 147 3.09 12.40 -8.66
CA ASN A 147 3.69 13.74 -8.63
C ASN A 147 2.88 14.74 -7.80
N ALA A 148 1.63 14.43 -7.45
CA ALA A 148 0.77 15.33 -6.70
C ALA A 148 1.03 15.31 -5.18
N LEU A 149 1.75 14.31 -4.69
CA LEU A 149 2.05 14.16 -3.27
C LEU A 149 3.21 15.06 -2.85
N VAL A 150 2.98 15.85 -1.79
CA VAL A 150 3.99 16.73 -1.22
C VAL A 150 4.87 15.91 -0.28
N SER A 151 6.16 15.79 -0.60
CA SER A 151 7.14 15.17 0.30
C SER A 151 7.14 15.89 1.65
N TYR A 152 6.91 15.14 2.73
CA TYR A 152 6.97 15.65 4.08
C TYR A 152 8.41 16.06 4.40
N SER A 153 8.62 17.33 4.77
CA SER A 153 9.89 17.83 5.30
C SER A 153 9.72 18.14 6.79
N PRO A 154 10.53 17.56 7.68
CA PRO A 154 10.47 17.82 9.12
C PRO A 154 10.91 19.25 9.48
#